data_AF-A0A1Z9GY95-F1
#
_entry.id   AF-A0A1Z9GY95-F1
#
_cell.length_a   1.000
_cell.length_b   1.000
_cell.length_c   1.000
_cell.angle_alpha   90.00
_cell.angle_beta   90.00
_cell.angle_gamma   90.00
#
_symmetry.space_group_name_H-M   'P 1'
#
loop_
_entity.id
_entity.type
_entity.pdbx_description
1 polymer ?
#
loop_
_entity_poly.entity_id
_entity_poly.type
_entity_poly.pdbx_seq_one_letter_code
_entity_poly.pdbx_strand_id
1 'polypeptide(L)'
;KNAFTILELLVVLAVIGVFSAIAYPNISKWIQDRAVKKEVYDVIAYINERKSEVQSGKYGMLQVALNTRIHTYIMTTQDYIYVYNSFDNKGGLDDYYKQNKVCRYQQRYTKQDTSKIPNLEIGSRNNDSNVHVYPSTDHPSPKHFSLICITKDGTIRHENNNPKNVSVRDPSTGKYHDYFLFCSKSSKTIWSARDCKENAKHEIMYRIIWDQFVNIKVEKYNKNKNKWIKIDG
;
A
#
# COMPACT_ATOMS: atom_id res chain seq x y z
N LYS A 1 13.62 -44.44 -38.41
CA LYS A 1 13.32 -43.59 -37.23
C LYS A 1 14.38 -43.92 -36.19
N ASN A 2 15.27 -42.99 -35.87
CA ASN A 2 16.31 -43.25 -34.87
C ASN A 2 15.65 -43.22 -33.49
N ALA A 3 15.64 -44.36 -32.81
CA ALA A 3 15.14 -44.46 -31.44
C ALA A 3 16.24 -43.95 -30.50
N PHE A 4 15.86 -43.11 -29.53
CA PHE A 4 16.75 -42.63 -28.48
C PHE A 4 17.31 -43.83 -27.70
N THR A 5 18.63 -43.90 -27.51
CA THR A 5 19.21 -44.98 -26.70
C THR A 5 18.94 -44.74 -25.21
N ILE A 6 18.91 -45.82 -24.42
CA ILE A 6 18.71 -45.72 -22.96
C ILE A 6 19.78 -44.85 -22.30
N LEU A 7 21.03 -44.93 -22.78
CA LEU A 7 22.14 -44.12 -22.26
C LEU A 7 21.94 -42.63 -22.59
N GLU A 8 21.58 -42.28 -23.84
CA GLU A 8 21.28 -40.90 -24.22
C GLU A 8 20.11 -40.33 -23.41
N LEU A 9 19.07 -41.14 -23.13
CA LEU A 9 17.95 -40.73 -22.30
C LEU A 9 18.40 -40.43 -20.85
N LEU A 10 19.23 -41.29 -20.26
CA LEU A 10 19.76 -41.06 -18.91
C LEU A 10 20.62 -39.79 -18.83
N VAL A 11 21.46 -39.54 -19.84
CA VAL A 11 22.27 -38.31 -19.91
C VAL A 11 21.37 -37.09 -20.04
N VAL A 12 20.34 -37.13 -20.88
CA VAL A 12 19.39 -36.00 -21.04
C VAL A 12 18.64 -35.72 -19.73
N LEU A 13 18.13 -36.75 -19.04
CA LEU A 13 17.45 -36.58 -17.76
C LEU A 13 18.39 -36.03 -16.67
N ALA A 14 19.64 -36.49 -16.62
CA ALA A 14 20.64 -35.97 -15.69
C ALA A 14 20.92 -34.48 -15.94
N VAL A 15 21.10 -34.09 -17.20
CA VAL A 15 21.35 -32.71 -17.61
C VAL A 15 20.15 -31.80 -17.30
N ILE A 16 18.92 -32.22 -17.64
CA ILE A 16 17.69 -31.48 -17.30
C ILE A 16 17.54 -31.35 -15.78
N GLY A 17 17.85 -32.40 -15.02
CA GLY A 17 17.82 -32.39 -13.56
C GLY A 17 18.75 -31.33 -12.97
N VAL A 18 20.00 -31.27 -13.42
CA VAL A 18 20.99 -30.27 -12.96
C VAL A 18 20.56 -28.85 -13.34
N PHE A 19 20.12 -28.64 -14.59
CA PHE A 19 19.66 -27.32 -15.04
C PHE A 19 18.42 -26.86 -14.27
N SER A 20 17.46 -27.75 -14.02
CA SER A 20 16.25 -27.43 -13.26
C SER A 20 16.57 -27.01 -11.82
N ALA A 21 17.52 -27.68 -11.17
CA ALA A 21 17.93 -27.34 -9.80
C ALA A 21 18.50 -25.92 -9.68
N ILE A 22 19.20 -25.43 -10.71
CA ILE A 22 19.80 -24.09 -10.73
C ILE A 22 18.78 -23.04 -11.19
N ALA A 23 17.98 -23.35 -12.21
CA ALA A 23 17.06 -22.41 -12.83
C ALA A 23 15.79 -22.18 -11.98
N TYR A 24 15.24 -23.23 -11.36
CA TYR A 24 13.95 -23.18 -10.66
C TYR A 24 13.91 -22.14 -9.53
N PRO A 25 14.91 -22.05 -8.62
CA PRO A 25 14.88 -21.05 -7.55
C PRO A 25 14.83 -19.61 -8.07
N ASN A 26 15.57 -19.31 -9.14
CA ASN A 26 15.62 -17.98 -9.74
C ASN A 26 14.30 -17.61 -10.44
N ILE A 27 13.71 -18.55 -11.17
CA ILE A 27 12.40 -18.36 -11.83
C ILE A 27 11.31 -18.18 -10.77
N SER A 28 11.26 -19.04 -9.76
CA SER A 28 10.27 -18.95 -8.67
C SER A 28 10.32 -17.60 -7.96
N LYS A 29 11.53 -17.12 -7.62
CA LYS A 29 11.74 -15.80 -7.02
C LYS A 29 11.29 -14.65 -7.92
N TRP A 30 11.54 -14.75 -9.23
CA TRP A 30 11.09 -13.76 -10.20
C TRP A 30 9.56 -13.73 -10.35
N ILE A 31 8.90 -14.89 -10.33
CA ILE A 31 7.43 -14.98 -10.34
C ILE A 31 6.86 -14.31 -9.09
N GLN A 32 7.41 -14.63 -7.91
CA GLN A 32 6.99 -14.03 -6.64
C GLN A 32 7.17 -12.50 -6.64
N ASP A 33 8.29 -12.00 -7.17
CA ASP A 33 8.55 -10.56 -7.28
C ASP A 33 7.50 -9.85 -8.12
N ARG A 34 7.11 -10.45 -9.26
CA ARG A 34 6.03 -9.93 -10.11
C ARG A 34 4.67 -9.98 -9.43
N ALA A 35 4.38 -11.03 -8.66
CA ALA A 35 3.13 -11.14 -7.92
C ALA A 35 3.01 -10.06 -6.83
N VAL A 36 4.08 -9.83 -6.06
CA VAL A 36 4.14 -8.74 -5.06
C VAL A 36 4.01 -7.39 -5.76
N LYS A 37 4.75 -7.16 -6.85
CA LYS A 37 4.69 -5.92 -7.62
C LYS A 37 3.26 -5.67 -8.13
N LYS A 38 2.56 -6.69 -8.63
CA LYS A 38 1.16 -6.57 -9.07
C LYS A 38 0.26 -6.01 -7.96
N GLU A 39 0.30 -6.60 -6.76
CA GLU A 39 -0.54 -6.15 -5.64
C GLU A 39 -0.19 -4.72 -5.20
N VAL A 40 1.08 -4.30 -5.30
CA VAL A 40 1.46 -2.90 -5.09
C VAL A 40 0.73 -1.98 -6.08
N TYR A 41 0.70 -2.32 -7.37
CA TYR A 41 0.00 -1.50 -8.36
C TYR A 41 -1.52 -1.61 -8.27
N ASP A 42 -2.09 -2.70 -7.76
CA ASP A 42 -3.52 -2.79 -7.47
C ASP A 42 -3.92 -1.74 -6.40
N VAL A 43 -3.08 -1.56 -5.37
CA VAL A 43 -3.28 -0.50 -4.36
C VAL A 43 -3.10 0.89 -4.95
N ILE A 44 -2.09 1.11 -5.80
CA ILE A 44 -1.87 2.40 -6.47
C ILE A 44 -3.04 2.73 -7.40
N ALA A 45 -3.54 1.75 -8.16
CA ALA A 45 -4.69 1.91 -9.03
C ALA A 45 -5.94 2.31 -8.23
N TYR A 46 -6.17 1.66 -7.07
CA TYR A 46 -7.25 2.03 -6.16
C TYR A 46 -7.14 3.49 -5.71
N ILE A 47 -5.95 3.91 -5.23
CA ILE A 47 -5.74 5.29 -4.76
C ILE A 47 -5.91 6.29 -5.92
N ASN A 48 -5.41 5.98 -7.12
CA ASN A 48 -5.53 6.85 -8.29
C ASN A 48 -6.98 6.97 -8.77
N GLU A 49 -7.77 5.89 -8.74
CA GLU A 49 -9.20 5.96 -9.05
C GLU A 49 -9.89 6.90 -8.05
N ARG A 50 -9.67 6.72 -6.75
CA ARG A 50 -10.21 7.61 -5.71
C ARG A 50 -9.77 9.06 -5.92
N LYS A 51 -8.49 9.28 -6.23
CA LYS A 51 -7.96 10.62 -6.56
C LYS A 51 -8.70 11.24 -7.74
N SER A 52 -8.98 10.47 -8.80
CA SER A 52 -9.72 10.97 -9.97
C SER A 52 -11.16 11.43 -9.65
N GLU A 53 -11.82 10.79 -8.68
CA GLU A 53 -13.17 11.18 -8.26
C GLU A 53 -13.18 12.54 -7.54
N VAL A 54 -12.16 12.81 -6.75
CA VAL A 54 -12.00 14.13 -6.11
C VAL A 54 -11.62 15.19 -7.15
N GLN A 55 -10.72 14.85 -8.07
CA GLN A 55 -10.27 15.79 -9.11
C GLN A 55 -11.39 16.17 -10.09
N SER A 56 -12.27 15.21 -10.43
CA SER A 56 -13.48 15.46 -11.23
C SER A 56 -14.57 16.22 -10.47
N GLY A 57 -14.42 16.45 -9.16
CA GLY A 57 -15.38 17.16 -8.33
C GLY A 57 -16.57 16.33 -7.86
N LYS A 58 -16.55 15.00 -8.07
CA LYS A 58 -17.59 14.07 -7.59
C LYS A 58 -17.69 14.09 -6.06
N TYR A 59 -16.55 14.24 -5.38
CA TYR A 59 -16.46 14.35 -3.93
C TYR A 59 -15.55 15.52 -3.54
N GLY A 60 -15.84 16.17 -2.42
CA GLY A 60 -14.99 17.25 -1.89
C GLY A 60 -13.74 16.71 -1.19
N MET A 61 -13.88 15.55 -0.54
CA MET A 61 -12.76 14.84 0.08
C MET A 61 -13.02 13.33 0.09
N LEU A 62 -11.94 12.56 -0.03
CA LEU A 62 -11.92 11.13 0.27
C LEU A 62 -10.89 10.81 1.36
N GLN A 63 -11.17 9.81 2.16
CA GLN A 63 -10.23 9.25 3.12
C GLN A 63 -9.99 7.79 2.77
N VAL A 64 -8.77 7.44 2.35
CA VAL A 64 -8.39 6.07 1.99
C VAL A 64 -7.63 5.45 3.16
N ALA A 65 -8.20 4.42 3.77
CA ALA A 65 -7.58 3.67 4.86
C ALA A 65 -6.86 2.44 4.30
N LEU A 66 -5.53 2.45 4.35
CA LEU A 66 -4.65 1.37 3.89
C LEU A 66 -4.43 0.33 4.99
N ASN A 67 -4.99 -0.86 4.78
CA ASN A 67 -4.89 -2.01 5.68
C ASN A 67 -5.00 -3.29 4.82
N THR A 68 -5.16 -4.47 5.44
CA THR A 68 -5.54 -5.71 4.74
C THR A 68 -6.90 -5.63 4.06
N ARG A 69 -7.76 -4.71 4.49
CA ARG A 69 -8.98 -4.32 3.77
C ARG A 69 -8.93 -2.83 3.53
N ILE A 70 -8.54 -2.47 2.31
CA ILE A 70 -8.47 -1.08 1.88
C ILE A 70 -9.88 -0.59 1.59
N HIS A 71 -10.24 0.51 2.21
CA HIS A 71 -11.58 1.08 2.12
C HIS A 71 -11.52 2.60 2.14
N THR A 72 -12.60 3.23 1.68
CA THR A 72 -12.68 4.67 1.53
C THR A 72 -13.88 5.24 2.26
N TYR A 73 -13.70 6.41 2.87
CA TYR A 73 -14.79 7.27 3.33
C TYR A 73 -14.92 8.47 2.40
N ILE A 74 -16.14 8.75 1.94
CA ILE A 74 -16.46 9.87 1.05
C ILE A 74 -17.05 11.04 1.84
N MET A 75 -16.67 12.26 1.48
CA MET A 75 -17.31 13.51 1.89
C MET A 75 -17.88 14.19 0.64
N THR A 76 -19.14 14.60 0.69
CA THR A 76 -19.73 15.34 -0.43
C THR A 76 -19.08 16.70 -0.58
N THR A 77 -19.19 17.32 -1.75
CA THR A 77 -18.66 18.68 -1.98
C THR A 77 -19.31 19.71 -1.06
N GLN A 78 -20.61 19.55 -0.75
CA GLN A 78 -21.33 20.44 0.16
C GLN A 78 -20.83 20.30 1.60
N ASP A 79 -20.68 19.06 2.09
CA ASP A 79 -20.12 18.80 3.42
C ASP A 79 -18.68 19.30 3.54
N TYR A 80 -17.88 19.15 2.48
CA TYR A 80 -16.52 19.68 2.44
C TYR A 80 -16.49 21.20 2.59
N ILE A 81 -17.35 21.91 1.87
CA ILE A 81 -17.47 23.37 1.97
C ILE A 81 -17.90 23.75 3.40
N TYR A 82 -18.90 23.06 3.96
CA TYR A 82 -19.36 23.31 5.31
C TYR A 82 -18.23 23.13 6.35
N VAL A 83 -17.45 22.06 6.26
CA VAL A 83 -16.39 21.75 7.22
C VAL A 83 -15.18 22.67 7.05
N TYR A 84 -14.72 22.93 5.82
CA TYR A 84 -13.40 23.53 5.57
C TYR A 84 -13.43 24.96 5.03
N ASN A 85 -14.57 25.42 4.51
CA ASN A 85 -14.70 26.71 3.81
C ASN A 85 -15.87 27.58 4.32
N SER A 86 -16.63 27.13 5.34
CA SER A 86 -17.74 27.91 5.86
C SER A 86 -17.24 29.17 6.58
N PHE A 87 -17.93 30.28 6.34
CA PHE A 87 -17.71 31.57 7.01
C PHE A 87 -18.35 31.62 8.41
N ASP A 88 -19.13 30.60 8.77
CA ASP A 88 -19.77 30.48 10.07
C ASP A 88 -18.71 30.24 11.16
N ASN A 89 -18.49 31.24 12.01
CA ASN A 89 -17.61 31.18 13.18
C ASN A 89 -18.27 30.45 14.37
N LYS A 90 -18.88 29.30 14.12
CA LYS A 90 -19.42 28.46 15.20
C LYS A 90 -18.26 27.68 15.82
N GLY A 91 -17.79 28.11 16.98
CA GLY A 91 -16.75 27.40 17.74
C GLY A 91 -17.13 25.92 17.93
N GLY A 92 -16.32 25.01 17.40
CA GLY A 92 -16.61 23.58 17.38
C GLY A 92 -15.53 22.75 16.69
N LEU A 93 -15.75 21.43 16.61
CA LEU A 93 -14.79 20.48 16.03
C LEU A 93 -14.51 20.76 14.53
N ASP A 94 -15.50 21.27 13.80
CA ASP A 94 -15.33 21.64 12.39
C ASP A 94 -14.37 22.84 12.25
N ASP A 95 -14.39 23.76 13.22
CA ASP A 95 -13.46 24.89 13.28
C ASP A 95 -12.01 24.44 13.48
N TYR A 96 -11.78 23.38 14.27
CA TYR A 96 -10.46 22.75 14.40
C TYR A 96 -9.95 22.22 13.05
N TYR A 97 -10.75 21.47 12.30
CA TYR A 97 -10.35 20.93 11.00
C TYR A 97 -10.13 22.01 9.95
N LYS A 98 -10.98 23.05 9.95
CA LYS A 98 -10.86 24.24 9.10
C LYS A 98 -9.56 24.99 9.34
N GLN A 99 -9.25 25.31 10.60
CA GLN A 99 -8.07 26.11 10.96
C GLN A 99 -6.78 25.33 10.73
N ASN A 100 -6.75 24.05 11.13
CA ASN A 100 -5.54 23.24 11.04
C ASN A 100 -5.34 22.61 9.65
N LYS A 101 -6.36 22.66 8.78
CA LYS A 101 -6.38 22.02 7.46
C LYS A 101 -6.00 20.54 7.56
N VAL A 102 -6.67 19.84 8.48
CA VAL A 102 -6.42 18.42 8.75
C VAL A 102 -7.69 17.59 8.66
N CYS A 103 -7.50 16.30 8.36
CA CYS A 103 -8.54 15.27 8.43
C CYS A 103 -8.18 14.18 9.46
N ARG A 104 -9.21 13.50 9.97
CA ARG A 104 -9.11 12.30 10.82
C ARG A 104 -9.84 11.13 10.20
N TYR A 105 -9.48 9.90 10.57
CA TYR A 105 -10.24 8.72 10.15
C TYR A 105 -11.70 8.84 10.57
N GLN A 106 -12.63 8.48 9.67
CA GLN A 106 -14.07 8.60 9.89
C GLN A 106 -14.46 10.00 10.36
N GLN A 107 -13.95 11.02 9.65
CA GLN A 107 -14.30 12.40 9.97
C GLN A 107 -15.82 12.60 9.88
N ARG A 108 -16.34 13.51 10.69
CA ARG A 108 -17.75 13.92 10.62
C ARG A 108 -18.13 14.29 9.18
N TYR A 109 -19.36 13.96 8.78
CA TYR A 109 -19.88 14.15 7.42
C TYR A 109 -19.20 13.27 6.35
N THR A 110 -18.39 12.30 6.77
CA THR A 110 -17.97 11.22 5.88
C THR A 110 -18.85 10.00 6.05
N LYS A 111 -19.03 9.24 4.97
CA LYS A 111 -19.67 7.93 4.99
C LYS A 111 -18.81 6.93 4.24
N GLN A 112 -18.80 5.68 4.68
CA GLN A 112 -18.05 4.64 3.98
C GLN A 112 -18.61 4.47 2.57
N ASP A 113 -17.75 4.47 1.56
CA ASP A 113 -18.14 4.18 0.20
C ASP A 113 -18.23 2.67 0.01
N THR A 114 -19.46 2.16 -0.06
CA THR A 114 -19.76 0.76 -0.35
C THR A 114 -20.20 0.55 -1.81
N SER A 115 -20.28 1.62 -2.60
CA SER A 115 -20.91 1.62 -3.92
C SER A 115 -19.98 1.21 -5.07
N LYS A 116 -18.66 1.32 -4.86
CA LYS A 116 -17.65 1.11 -5.91
C LYS A 116 -16.60 0.11 -5.51
N ILE A 117 -16.63 -1.06 -6.15
CA ILE A 117 -15.75 -2.23 -5.95
C ILE A 117 -15.83 -2.71 -4.48
N PRO A 118 -16.07 -4.00 -4.19
CA PRO A 118 -15.87 -4.47 -2.82
C PRO A 118 -14.47 -4.04 -2.35
N ASN A 119 -14.35 -3.57 -1.10
CA ASN A 119 -13.08 -3.15 -0.50
C ASN A 119 -11.90 -4.00 -0.99
N LEU A 120 -10.79 -3.37 -1.38
CA LEU A 120 -9.64 -4.12 -1.89
C LEU A 120 -9.02 -4.93 -0.74
N GLU A 121 -9.18 -6.25 -0.80
CA GLU A 121 -8.65 -7.18 0.20
C GLU A 121 -7.27 -7.72 -0.24
N ILE A 122 -6.30 -7.55 0.65
CA ILE A 122 -4.89 -7.93 0.49
C ILE A 122 -4.37 -8.50 1.81
N GLY A 123 -3.18 -9.10 1.84
CA GLY A 123 -2.62 -9.54 3.11
C GLY A 123 -3.33 -10.78 3.66
N SER A 124 -3.64 -10.73 4.96
CA SER A 124 -4.32 -11.81 5.69
C SER A 124 -5.80 -11.98 5.34
N ARG A 125 -6.43 -10.97 4.72
CA ARG A 125 -7.85 -11.02 4.33
C ARG A 125 -8.10 -11.62 2.95
N ASN A 126 -7.04 -11.85 2.17
CA ASN A 126 -7.13 -12.47 0.86
C ASN A 126 -6.21 -13.70 0.80
N ASN A 127 -6.81 -14.89 0.69
CA ASN A 127 -6.09 -16.17 0.66
C ASN A 127 -5.19 -16.34 -0.57
N ASP A 128 -5.47 -15.60 -1.64
CA ASP A 128 -4.73 -15.60 -2.90
C ASP A 128 -3.70 -14.46 -2.98
N SER A 129 -3.68 -13.57 -1.99
CA SER A 129 -2.66 -12.54 -1.91
C SER A 129 -1.28 -13.15 -1.61
N ASN A 130 -0.26 -12.59 -2.24
CA ASN A 130 1.15 -12.95 -2.18
C ASN A 130 1.94 -12.05 -1.24
N VAL A 131 1.29 -11.08 -0.60
CA VAL A 131 1.93 -10.08 0.25
C VAL A 131 1.39 -10.11 1.67
N HIS A 132 2.23 -9.81 2.65
CA HIS A 132 1.81 -9.24 3.92
C HIS A 132 1.99 -7.73 3.87
N VAL A 133 1.23 -6.99 4.66
CA VAL A 133 1.25 -5.51 4.63
C VAL A 133 1.47 -4.88 6.00
N TYR A 134 1.99 -3.66 5.99
CA TYR A 134 2.18 -2.86 7.19
C TYR A 134 2.03 -1.36 6.94
N PRO A 135 1.38 -0.62 7.85
CA PRO A 135 0.73 -1.10 9.08
C PRO A 135 -0.57 -1.86 8.78
N SER A 136 -0.96 -2.75 9.68
CA SER A 136 -2.18 -3.56 9.52
C SER A 136 -2.71 -4.07 10.86
N THR A 137 -3.93 -4.62 10.86
CA THR A 137 -4.50 -5.26 12.06
C THR A 137 -3.85 -6.59 12.45
N ASP A 138 -2.95 -7.14 11.62
CA ASP A 138 -2.25 -8.40 11.90
C ASP A 138 -1.11 -8.23 12.92
N HIS A 139 -0.69 -6.99 13.15
CA HIS A 139 0.43 -6.63 14.00
C HIS A 139 0.00 -6.44 15.46
N PRO A 140 0.83 -6.86 16.44
CA PRO A 140 0.54 -6.64 17.87
C PRO A 140 0.60 -5.15 18.23
N SER A 141 1.53 -4.40 17.61
CA SER A 141 1.61 -2.95 17.70
C SER A 141 2.48 -2.40 16.56
N PRO A 142 2.13 -1.24 15.97
CA PRO A 142 0.85 -0.56 16.15
C PRO A 142 -0.27 -1.23 15.33
N LYS A 143 -1.40 -1.53 15.98
CA LYS A 143 -2.55 -2.22 15.37
C LYS A 143 -3.47 -1.21 14.67
N HIS A 144 -2.97 -0.59 13.63
CA HIS A 144 -3.67 0.47 12.91
C HIS A 144 -3.39 0.42 11.40
N PHE A 145 -4.04 1.29 10.65
CA PHE A 145 -3.92 1.47 9.20
C PHE A 145 -3.23 2.81 8.91
N SER A 146 -2.73 2.98 7.68
CA SER A 146 -2.33 4.31 7.20
C SER A 146 -3.53 5.01 6.58
N LEU A 147 -3.73 6.31 6.84
CA LEU A 147 -4.81 7.11 6.27
C LEU A 147 -4.24 8.11 5.25
N ILE A 148 -4.84 8.15 4.06
CA ILE A 148 -4.59 9.19 3.06
C ILE A 148 -5.84 10.04 2.96
N CYS A 149 -5.71 11.35 3.09
CA CYS A 149 -6.78 12.28 2.77
C CYS A 149 -6.53 12.93 1.42
N ILE A 150 -7.53 12.84 0.56
CA ILE A 150 -7.46 13.30 -0.81
C ILE A 150 -8.44 14.45 -0.96
N THR A 151 -7.91 15.61 -1.29
CA THR A 151 -8.66 16.84 -1.61
C THR A 151 -8.17 17.37 -2.95
N LYS A 152 -9.01 18.15 -3.64
CA LYS A 152 -8.72 18.61 -5.00
C LYS A 152 -7.43 19.41 -5.07
N ASP A 153 -7.19 20.25 -4.07
CA ASP A 153 -6.03 21.13 -3.95
C ASP A 153 -4.90 20.56 -3.07
N GLY A 154 -5.10 19.39 -2.44
CA GLY A 154 -4.14 18.78 -1.52
C GLY A 154 -3.88 19.60 -0.26
N THR A 155 -4.76 20.54 0.09
CA THR A 155 -4.56 21.43 1.24
C THR A 155 -4.85 20.75 2.57
N ILE A 156 -5.64 19.69 2.56
CA ILE A 156 -6.02 18.95 3.78
C ILE A 156 -5.08 17.76 3.96
N ARG A 157 -4.25 17.83 5.01
CA ARG A 157 -3.34 16.74 5.38
C ARG A 157 -3.98 15.79 6.40
N HIS A 158 -3.42 14.59 6.53
CA HIS A 158 -3.75 13.76 7.69
C HIS A 158 -3.22 14.38 8.99
N GLU A 159 -4.06 14.44 10.01
CA GLU A 159 -3.68 14.96 11.33
C GLU A 159 -2.53 14.15 11.97
N ASN A 160 -2.49 12.84 11.70
CA ASN A 160 -1.43 11.94 12.14
C ASN A 160 -1.36 11.68 13.66
N ASN A 161 -2.49 11.82 14.37
CA ASN A 161 -2.60 11.50 15.80
C ASN A 161 -3.26 10.14 16.04
N ASN A 162 -4.39 9.85 15.37
CA ASN A 162 -5.11 8.59 15.49
C ASN A 162 -5.90 8.25 14.20
N PRO A 163 -5.47 7.27 13.38
CA PRO A 163 -4.20 6.55 13.51
C PRO A 163 -3.00 7.45 13.25
N LYS A 164 -1.79 6.97 13.56
CA LYS A 164 -0.55 7.60 13.16
C LYS A 164 0.02 6.83 11.97
N ASN A 165 0.14 7.46 10.82
CA ASN A 165 0.85 6.91 9.68
C ASN A 165 2.30 6.61 10.05
N VAL A 166 2.78 5.48 9.55
CA VAL A 166 4.21 5.19 9.55
C VAL A 166 4.87 6.07 8.48
N SER A 167 6.03 6.62 8.80
CA SER A 167 6.73 7.55 7.92
C SER A 167 8.23 7.26 7.85
N VAL A 168 8.85 7.67 6.75
CA VAL A 168 10.28 7.57 6.50
C VAL A 168 10.81 8.94 6.13
N ARG A 169 11.98 9.29 6.67
CA ARG A 169 12.69 10.51 6.30
C ARG A 169 13.45 10.30 4.99
N ASP A 170 13.21 11.16 4.00
CA ASP A 170 14.05 11.25 2.81
C ASP A 170 15.35 11.98 3.17
N PRO A 171 16.52 11.32 3.11
CA PRO A 171 17.78 11.95 3.47
C PRO A 171 18.20 13.08 2.51
N SER A 172 17.71 13.07 1.26
CA SER A 172 18.05 14.06 0.25
C SER A 172 17.31 15.39 0.43
N THR A 173 16.05 15.33 0.89
CA THR A 173 15.20 16.52 1.08
C THR A 173 14.99 16.88 2.55
N GLY A 174 15.30 15.97 3.47
CA GLY A 174 15.02 16.09 4.89
C GLY A 174 13.55 15.94 5.27
N LYS A 175 12.65 15.77 4.28
CA LYS A 175 11.19 15.65 4.48
C LYS A 175 10.79 14.23 4.88
N TYR A 176 9.68 14.13 5.61
CA TYR A 176 9.07 12.84 5.91
C TYR A 176 8.01 12.50 4.87
N HIS A 177 7.97 11.24 4.47
CA HIS A 177 6.93 10.66 3.63
C HIS A 177 6.26 9.52 4.38
N ASP A 178 4.94 9.52 4.39
CA ASP A 178 4.18 8.39 4.90
C ASP A 178 4.33 7.21 3.94
N TYR A 179 4.29 5.99 4.47
CA TYR A 179 4.46 4.79 3.67
C TYR A 179 3.49 3.66 4.00
N PHE A 180 3.36 2.74 3.05
CA PHE A 180 2.66 1.47 3.21
C PHE A 180 3.54 0.37 2.61
N LEU A 181 3.85 -0.62 3.45
CA LEU A 181 4.84 -1.66 3.20
C LEU A 181 4.16 -2.94 2.73
N PHE A 182 4.82 -3.63 1.80
CA PHE A 182 4.44 -4.93 1.25
C PHE A 182 5.65 -5.87 1.38
N CYS A 183 5.46 -7.02 1.99
CA CYS A 183 6.48 -8.06 2.09
C CYS A 183 5.97 -9.33 1.41
N SER A 184 6.79 -10.00 0.61
CA SER A 184 6.43 -11.30 0.06
C SER A 184 6.07 -12.30 1.16
N LYS A 185 4.99 -13.07 0.98
CA LYS A 185 4.66 -14.19 1.86
C LYS A 185 5.72 -15.30 1.72
N SER A 186 6.41 -15.63 2.81
CA SER A 186 7.19 -16.87 2.92
C SER A 186 6.34 -18.07 3.35
N SER A 187 5.25 -17.80 4.07
CA SER A 187 4.20 -18.75 4.46
C SER A 187 2.86 -18.02 4.63
N LYS A 188 1.73 -18.73 4.61
CA LYS A 188 0.39 -18.16 4.83
C LYS A 188 0.02 -17.93 6.31
N THR A 189 0.98 -18.01 7.24
CA THR A 189 0.70 -17.92 8.67
C THR A 189 0.54 -16.48 9.17
N ILE A 190 -0.19 -16.28 10.26
CA ILE A 190 -0.27 -14.96 10.92
C ILE A 190 1.10 -14.50 11.48
N TRP A 191 1.97 -15.46 11.81
CA TRP A 191 3.33 -15.17 12.29
C TRP A 191 4.18 -14.51 11.21
N SER A 192 4.13 -15.01 9.97
CA SER A 192 4.83 -14.37 8.85
C SER A 192 4.25 -12.98 8.50
N ALA A 193 2.98 -12.73 8.82
CA ALA A 193 2.39 -11.40 8.68
C ALA A 193 3.00 -10.40 9.67
N ARG A 194 3.15 -10.80 10.95
CA ARG A 194 3.76 -9.97 12.02
C ARG A 194 5.22 -9.62 11.76
N ASP A 195 5.91 -10.42 10.96
CA ASP A 195 7.29 -10.15 10.55
C ASP A 195 7.39 -9.13 9.41
N CYS A 196 6.29 -8.80 8.74
CA CYS A 196 6.26 -7.70 7.76
C CYS A 196 6.03 -6.38 8.48
N LYS A 197 7.07 -5.75 9.01
CA LYS A 197 6.97 -4.50 9.78
C LYS A 197 8.15 -3.58 9.48
N GLU A 198 8.24 -2.48 10.22
CA GLU A 198 9.39 -1.59 10.16
C GLU A 198 10.71 -2.38 10.35
N ASN A 199 11.72 -2.05 9.53
CA ASN A 199 13.04 -2.71 9.50
C ASN A 199 13.04 -4.21 9.14
N ALA A 200 11.95 -4.76 8.63
CA ALA A 200 11.93 -6.12 8.13
C ALA A 200 12.93 -6.33 6.97
N LYS A 201 13.37 -7.58 6.78
CA LYS A 201 14.40 -7.97 5.80
C LYS A 201 13.96 -9.18 4.96
N HIS A 202 12.71 -9.19 4.53
CA HIS A 202 12.19 -10.22 3.62
C HIS A 202 12.94 -10.20 2.29
N GLU A 203 12.95 -11.34 1.60
CA GLU A 203 13.59 -11.51 0.29
C GLU A 203 13.10 -10.46 -0.73
N ILE A 204 11.79 -10.20 -0.73
CA ILE A 204 11.13 -9.27 -1.63
C ILE A 204 10.27 -8.33 -0.79
N MET A 205 10.58 -7.04 -0.84
CA MET A 205 9.78 -6.01 -0.18
C MET A 205 9.64 -4.80 -1.08
N TYR A 206 8.43 -4.24 -1.07
CA TYR A 206 8.08 -3.00 -1.73
C TYR A 206 7.45 -2.07 -0.71
N ARG A 207 7.58 -0.78 -0.92
CA ARG A 207 6.74 0.20 -0.23
C ARG A 207 6.28 1.25 -1.21
N ILE A 208 5.07 1.74 -0.99
CA ILE A 208 4.63 2.99 -1.58
C ILE A 208 4.87 4.09 -0.55
N ILE A 209 5.34 5.23 -1.02
CA ILE A 209 5.46 6.45 -0.23
C ILE A 209 4.62 7.54 -0.88
N TRP A 210 4.05 8.45 -0.09
CA TRP A 210 3.28 9.57 -0.62
C TRP A 210 3.58 10.88 0.12
N ASP A 211 3.28 11.99 -0.56
CA ASP A 211 3.23 13.32 0.02
C ASP A 211 1.77 13.77 0.25
N GLN A 212 1.59 15.00 0.73
CA GLN A 212 0.26 15.58 0.97
C GLN A 212 -0.61 15.70 -0.29
N PHE A 213 0.00 15.77 -1.47
CA PHE A 213 -0.71 15.83 -2.76
C PHE A 213 -0.98 14.43 -3.33
N VAL A 214 -0.67 13.38 -2.55
CA VAL A 214 -0.81 11.99 -2.95
C VAL A 214 -0.02 11.72 -4.23
N ASN A 215 1.20 12.27 -4.31
CA ASN A 215 2.17 11.88 -5.32
C ASN A 215 2.87 10.61 -4.84
N ILE A 216 2.46 9.48 -5.40
CA ILE A 216 2.93 8.17 -4.97
C ILE A 216 4.25 7.85 -5.67
N LYS A 217 5.23 7.36 -4.91
CA LYS A 217 6.45 6.74 -5.44
C LYS A 217 6.57 5.31 -4.94
N VAL A 218 7.14 4.44 -5.76
CA VAL A 218 7.37 3.04 -5.41
C VAL A 218 8.84 2.81 -5.16
N GLU A 219 9.14 2.12 -4.06
CA GLU A 219 10.50 1.72 -3.70
C GLU A 219 10.56 0.21 -3.44
N LYS A 220 11.63 -0.42 -3.92
CA LYS A 220 11.95 -1.82 -3.66
C LYS A 220 13.14 -1.91 -2.73
N TYR A 221 13.05 -2.79 -1.74
CA TYR A 221 14.16 -3.06 -0.85
C TYR A 221 15.23 -3.88 -1.56
N ASN A 222 16.47 -3.41 -1.52
CA ASN A 222 17.63 -4.14 -1.98
C ASN A 222 18.39 -4.69 -0.78
N LYS A 223 18.22 -5.99 -0.53
CA LYS A 223 18.83 -6.72 0.59
C LYS A 223 20.36 -6.64 0.58
N ASN A 224 20.99 -6.77 -0.59
CA ASN A 224 22.45 -6.76 -0.73
C ASN A 224 23.07 -5.41 -0.33
N LYS A 225 22.37 -4.32 -0.65
CA LYS A 225 22.80 -2.95 -0.33
C LYS A 225 22.19 -2.41 0.96
N ASN A 226 21.35 -3.21 1.64
CA ASN A 226 20.55 -2.83 2.79
C ASN A 226 19.86 -1.45 2.61
N LYS A 227 19.27 -1.20 1.44
CA LYS A 227 18.70 0.11 1.11
C LYS A 227 17.44 0.01 0.25
N TRP A 228 16.58 1.01 0.37
CA TRP A 228 15.44 1.20 -0.51
C TRP A 228 15.89 1.85 -1.83
N ILE A 229 15.39 1.34 -2.95
CA ILE A 229 15.70 1.82 -4.29
C ILE A 229 14.39 2.21 -4.96
N LYS A 230 14.30 3.45 -5.45
CA LYS A 230 13.19 3.90 -6.28
C LYS A 230 13.16 3.08 -7.56
N ILE A 231 12.00 2.52 -7.86
CA ILE A 231 11.78 1.67 -9.05
C ILE A 231 11.06 2.43 -10.15
N ASP A 232 10.34 3.47 -9.76
CA ASP A 232 9.64 4.38 -10.65
C ASP A 232 10.23 5.79 -10.50
N GLY A 233 10.72 6.29 -11.64
CA GLY A 233 11.22 7.62 -11.94
C GLY A 233 11.05 7.83 -13.43
#